data_AF-A0A4R5VPU3-F1
#
_entry.id   AF-A0A4R5VPU3-F1
#
_cell.length_a   1.000
_cell.length_b   1.000
_cell.length_c   1.000
_cell.angle_alpha   90.00
_cell.angle_beta   90.00
_cell.angle_gamma   90.00
#
_symmetry.space_group_name_H-M   'P 1'
#
loop_
_entity.id
_entity.type
_entity.pdbx_description
1 polymer ?
#
loop_
_entity_poly.entity_id
_entity_poly.type
_entity_poly.pdbx_seq_one_letter_code
_entity_poly.pdbx_strand_id
1 'polypeptide(L)'
;MKNYNTIIDLIENGYECEYLDFKAKQYSAKGTPNLLKDIMAMANAQHEGSKFIIMGVKDDLVEGRGIEGLNKNDKVDSSTYQEFVLNNIEPDISLDVYYLNYQDKNIGVIEIQNTVDRPYMIKKKNGPLNEGFCLVRRGSQQSVAKRSDFDRFYLESNRLEIRILDECLYATNDREGVATLHVSFRNLSNNPITLLDGGLLVRKEGNVISQHGMYGLNKVIGADFTLEIPPKRELNGHLCLGFSSTDCLKLGLDEYGITDEKFKFELIVFDTTNNKYISECEEATIIAKGDFLWKIRQKAGYSKKKIFKKYQK
;
A
#
# COMPACT_ATOMS: atom_id res chain seq x y z
N MET A 1 22.12 -8.47 0.22
CA MET A 1 22.09 -9.40 1.37
C MET A 1 20.69 -9.64 1.96
N LYS A 2 19.64 -8.87 1.61
CA LYS A 2 18.34 -8.92 2.32
C LYS A 2 17.50 -10.22 2.13
N ASN A 3 17.78 -11.08 1.13
CA ASN A 3 16.92 -12.25 0.87
C ASN A 3 17.52 -13.62 1.25
N TYR A 4 18.83 -13.75 1.51
CA TYR A 4 19.46 -15.07 1.70
C TYR A 4 18.90 -15.84 2.91
N ASN A 5 18.84 -15.20 4.08
CA ASN A 5 18.34 -15.84 5.30
C ASN A 5 16.86 -16.21 5.18
N THR A 6 16.06 -15.36 4.54
CA THR A 6 14.63 -15.63 4.28
C THR A 6 14.46 -16.87 3.42
N ILE A 7 15.23 -17.00 2.33
CA ILE A 7 15.11 -18.18 1.47
C ILE A 7 15.57 -19.45 2.19
N ILE A 8 16.63 -19.39 3.01
CA ILE A 8 17.04 -20.55 3.82
C ILE A 8 15.94 -20.95 4.79
N ASP A 9 15.33 -20.00 5.49
CA ASP A 9 14.22 -20.29 6.41
C ASP A 9 13.02 -20.91 5.66
N LEU A 10 12.70 -20.44 4.45
CA LEU A 10 11.69 -21.08 3.61
C LEU A 10 12.10 -22.52 3.22
N ILE A 11 13.38 -22.76 2.92
CA ILE A 11 13.90 -24.10 2.61
C ILE A 11 13.93 -25.00 3.85
N GLU A 12 14.13 -24.50 5.06
CA GLU A 12 14.19 -25.34 6.25
C GLU A 12 12.81 -25.59 6.85
N ASN A 13 11.97 -24.54 6.91
CA ASN A 13 10.74 -24.52 7.71
C ASN A 13 9.48 -24.24 6.87
N GLY A 14 9.62 -23.75 5.64
CA GLY A 14 8.48 -23.46 4.77
C GLY A 14 7.74 -24.72 4.31
N TYR A 15 6.54 -24.54 3.75
CA TYR A 15 5.74 -25.61 3.13
C TYR A 15 5.07 -25.06 1.86
N GLU A 16 4.77 -25.94 0.90
CA GLU A 16 4.11 -25.50 -0.33
C GLU A 16 2.73 -24.88 -0.04
N CYS A 17 2.56 -23.65 -0.52
CA CYS A 17 1.36 -22.86 -0.28
C CYS A 17 1.20 -21.81 -1.39
N GLU A 18 0.39 -20.79 -1.14
CA GLU A 18 0.04 -19.77 -2.14
C GLU A 18 1.21 -18.89 -2.58
N TYR A 19 2.23 -18.77 -1.74
CA TYR A 19 3.40 -17.93 -1.98
C TYR A 19 4.71 -18.71 -2.07
N LEU A 20 4.69 -20.03 -1.92
CA LEU A 20 5.88 -20.87 -1.94
C LEU A 20 5.61 -22.17 -2.71
N ASP A 21 6.52 -22.51 -3.63
CA ASP A 21 6.49 -23.75 -4.41
C ASP A 21 7.92 -24.29 -4.58
N PHE A 22 8.08 -25.60 -4.42
CA PHE A 22 9.37 -26.24 -4.56
C PHE A 22 9.42 -27.04 -5.85
N LYS A 23 10.48 -26.85 -6.63
CA LYS A 23 10.74 -27.62 -7.85
C LYS A 23 12.06 -28.34 -7.73
N ALA A 24 12.06 -29.65 -7.95
CA ALA A 24 13.30 -30.42 -7.98
C ALA A 24 14.24 -29.99 -9.12
N LYS A 25 13.69 -29.48 -10.23
CA LYS A 25 14.43 -29.11 -11.44
C LYS A 25 14.15 -27.67 -11.84
N GLN A 26 15.11 -27.07 -12.54
CA GLN A 26 14.96 -25.76 -13.16
C GLN A 26 14.12 -25.84 -14.44
N TYR A 27 13.43 -24.74 -14.77
CA TYR A 27 12.78 -24.60 -16.06
C TYR A 27 13.80 -24.42 -17.20
N SER A 28 13.41 -24.77 -18.42
CA SER A 28 14.23 -24.54 -19.61
C SER A 28 14.54 -23.04 -19.78
N ALA A 29 15.78 -22.71 -20.16
CA ALA A 29 16.20 -21.35 -20.52
C ALA A 29 15.32 -20.72 -21.61
N LYS A 30 14.74 -21.54 -22.51
CA LYS A 30 13.82 -21.05 -23.56
C LYS A 30 12.43 -20.67 -23.04
N GLY A 31 12.16 -20.87 -21.76
CA GLY A 31 10.83 -20.79 -21.18
C GLY A 31 9.98 -22.03 -21.50
N THR A 32 8.96 -22.28 -20.67
CA THR A 32 8.02 -23.40 -20.87
C THR A 32 6.60 -22.97 -20.53
N PRO A 33 5.57 -23.64 -21.08
CA PRO A 33 4.19 -23.42 -20.64
C PRO A 33 3.99 -23.65 -19.14
N ASN A 34 4.76 -24.55 -18.51
CA ASN A 34 4.67 -24.78 -17.06
C ASN A 34 5.21 -23.60 -16.26
N LEU A 35 6.30 -22.98 -16.70
CA LEU A 35 6.81 -21.74 -16.10
C LEU A 35 5.75 -20.63 -16.12
N LEU A 36 5.08 -20.44 -17.27
CA LEU A 36 4.01 -19.44 -17.38
C LEU A 36 2.84 -19.76 -16.45
N LYS A 37 2.41 -21.03 -16.38
CA LYS A 37 1.33 -21.46 -15.49
C LYS A 37 1.66 -21.17 -14.03
N ASP A 38 2.84 -21.57 -13.58
CA ASP A 38 3.21 -21.49 -12.16
C ASP A 38 3.42 -20.02 -11.73
N ILE A 39 4.07 -19.20 -12.57
CA ILE A 39 4.20 -17.74 -12.32
C ILE A 39 2.84 -17.05 -12.33
N MET A 40 1.98 -17.31 -13.33
CA MET A 40 0.65 -16.70 -13.42
C MET A 40 -0.23 -17.09 -12.23
N ALA A 41 -0.24 -18.37 -11.86
CA ALA A 41 -1.04 -18.85 -10.74
C ALA A 41 -0.59 -18.21 -9.41
N MET A 42 0.72 -18.07 -9.19
CA MET A 42 1.26 -17.34 -8.04
C MET A 42 0.91 -15.86 -8.08
N ALA A 43 1.04 -15.19 -9.22
CA ALA A 43 0.71 -13.78 -9.32
C ALA A 43 -0.78 -13.49 -8.96
N ASN A 44 -1.65 -14.45 -9.28
CA ASN A 44 -3.08 -14.41 -8.94
C ASN A 44 -3.45 -14.97 -7.55
N ALA A 45 -2.49 -15.49 -6.76
CA ALA A 45 -2.78 -16.01 -5.41
C ALA A 45 -3.26 -14.91 -4.47
N GLN A 46 -4.09 -15.27 -3.49
CA GLN A 46 -4.59 -14.38 -2.44
C GLN A 46 -3.54 -14.19 -1.33
N HIS A 47 -2.34 -13.77 -1.73
CA HIS A 47 -1.24 -13.49 -0.84
C HIS A 47 -0.62 -12.13 -1.17
N GLU A 48 -0.52 -11.29 -0.15
CA GLU A 48 0.15 -9.99 -0.20
C GLU A 48 1.65 -10.17 0.08
N GLY A 49 2.50 -9.54 -0.75
CA GLY A 49 3.96 -9.65 -0.65
C GLY A 49 4.59 -10.60 -1.69
N SER A 50 5.90 -10.84 -1.52
CA SER A 50 6.74 -11.62 -2.43
C SER A 50 6.36 -13.10 -2.41
N LYS A 51 6.43 -13.73 -3.58
CA LYS A 51 6.15 -15.16 -3.77
C LYS A 51 7.36 -15.83 -4.40
N PHE A 52 7.61 -17.09 -4.06
CA PHE A 52 8.87 -17.77 -4.34
C PHE A 52 8.63 -19.12 -4.99
N ILE A 53 9.29 -19.36 -6.12
CA ILE A 53 9.50 -20.71 -6.66
C ILE A 53 10.96 -21.06 -6.40
N ILE A 54 11.21 -22.05 -5.54
CA ILE A 54 12.55 -22.48 -5.16
C ILE A 54 12.89 -23.76 -5.91
N MET A 55 13.92 -23.70 -6.74
CA MET A 55 14.35 -24.75 -7.66
C MET A 55 15.62 -25.45 -7.15
N GLY A 56 15.70 -26.77 -7.35
CA GLY A 56 16.75 -27.64 -6.81
C GLY A 56 16.38 -28.26 -5.47
N VAL A 57 15.11 -28.18 -5.07
CA VAL A 57 14.57 -28.73 -3.82
C VAL A 57 13.37 -29.61 -4.15
N LYS A 58 13.37 -30.84 -3.64
CA LYS A 58 12.27 -31.78 -3.76
C LYS A 58 11.49 -31.77 -2.44
N ASP A 59 10.22 -31.41 -2.48
CA ASP A 59 9.32 -31.53 -1.34
C ASP A 59 8.67 -32.92 -1.39
N ASP A 60 9.10 -33.82 -0.52
CA ASP A 60 8.55 -35.17 -0.41
C ASP A 60 7.81 -35.31 0.92
N LEU A 61 6.54 -35.72 0.86
CA LEU A 61 5.68 -35.86 2.04
C LEU A 61 6.12 -37.01 2.96
N VAL A 62 6.90 -37.97 2.45
CA VAL A 62 7.28 -39.19 3.17
C VAL A 62 8.74 -39.13 3.61
N GLU A 63 9.64 -38.66 2.75
CA GLU A 63 11.10 -38.64 3.01
C GLU A 63 11.60 -37.28 3.53
N GLY A 64 10.73 -36.28 3.60
CA GLY A 64 11.10 -34.91 3.94
C GLY A 64 11.71 -34.16 2.75
N ARG A 65 12.27 -32.99 3.03
CA ARG A 65 12.79 -32.10 1.98
C ARG A 65 14.17 -32.55 1.49
N GLY A 66 14.26 -32.92 0.22
CA GLY A 66 15.50 -33.31 -0.45
C GLY A 66 16.17 -32.15 -1.17
N ILE A 67 17.47 -31.94 -0.93
CA ILE A 67 18.27 -30.90 -1.62
C ILE A 67 19.03 -31.52 -2.80
N GLU A 68 18.41 -31.52 -3.97
CA GLU A 68 18.99 -32.07 -5.21
C GLU A 68 20.12 -31.17 -5.73
N GLY A 69 19.87 -29.86 -5.72
CA GLY A 69 20.71 -28.86 -6.35
C GLY A 69 20.58 -28.81 -7.87
N LEU A 70 20.94 -27.65 -8.43
CA LEU A 70 20.97 -27.39 -9.86
C LEU A 70 22.40 -27.43 -10.38
N ASN A 71 22.56 -27.78 -11.66
CA ASN A 71 23.85 -27.69 -12.33
C ASN A 71 24.25 -26.21 -12.49
N LYS A 72 25.49 -25.87 -12.12
CA LYS A 72 26.00 -24.49 -12.20
C LYS A 72 26.04 -23.95 -13.63
N ASN A 73 26.19 -24.84 -14.63
CA ASN A 73 26.27 -24.46 -16.04
C ASN A 73 24.89 -24.18 -16.66
N ASP A 74 23.81 -24.56 -15.99
CA ASP A 74 22.43 -24.42 -16.49
C ASP A 74 21.75 -23.17 -15.93
N LYS A 75 22.50 -22.26 -15.29
CA LYS A 75 21.95 -21.00 -14.75
C LYS A 75 21.33 -20.18 -15.87
N VAL A 76 20.11 -19.74 -15.63
CA VAL A 76 19.36 -18.82 -16.48
C VAL A 76 19.37 -17.43 -15.86
N ASP A 77 19.69 -16.44 -16.68
CA ASP A 77 19.65 -15.03 -16.30
C ASP A 77 18.21 -14.55 -16.08
N SER A 78 18.02 -13.67 -15.09
CA SER A 78 16.73 -13.06 -14.76
C SER A 78 16.04 -12.44 -15.97
N SER A 79 16.80 -11.73 -16.83
CA SER A 79 16.30 -11.11 -18.05
C SER A 79 15.64 -12.10 -19.01
N THR A 80 16.11 -13.35 -19.07
CA THR A 80 15.58 -14.37 -19.97
C THR A 80 14.16 -14.77 -19.58
N TYR A 81 13.92 -15.02 -18.28
CA TYR A 81 12.58 -15.33 -17.79
C TYR A 81 11.68 -14.10 -17.77
N GLN A 82 12.22 -12.92 -17.45
CA GLN A 82 11.50 -11.65 -17.54
C GLN A 82 10.94 -11.43 -18.95
N GLU A 83 11.79 -11.53 -19.98
CA GLU A 83 11.38 -11.36 -21.37
C GLU A 83 10.36 -12.44 -21.80
N PHE A 84 10.57 -13.69 -21.38
CA PHE A 84 9.63 -14.77 -21.71
C PHE A 84 8.26 -14.55 -21.08
N VAL A 85 8.19 -14.13 -19.81
CA VAL A 85 6.94 -13.83 -19.11
C VAL A 85 6.26 -12.60 -19.72
N LEU A 86 7.00 -11.49 -19.90
CA LEU A 86 6.52 -10.25 -20.50
C LEU A 86 5.87 -10.46 -21.87
N ASN A 87 6.44 -11.35 -22.68
CA ASN A 87 5.94 -11.65 -24.02
C ASN A 87 4.65 -12.50 -24.03
N ASN A 88 4.27 -13.12 -22.91
CA ASN A 88 3.20 -14.13 -22.87
C ASN A 88 2.13 -13.91 -21.80
N ILE A 89 2.38 -13.11 -20.76
CA ILE A 89 1.43 -12.81 -19.69
C ILE A 89 1.15 -11.30 -19.67
N GLU A 90 -0.10 -10.94 -19.41
CA GLU A 90 -0.52 -9.56 -19.14
C GLU A 90 -1.38 -9.48 -17.86
N PRO A 91 -1.35 -8.35 -17.12
CA PRO A 91 -0.38 -7.26 -17.24
C PRO A 91 1.04 -7.71 -16.83
N ASP A 92 2.03 -6.81 -16.97
CA ASP A 92 3.43 -7.14 -16.72
C ASP A 92 3.66 -7.61 -15.26
N ILE A 93 4.43 -8.68 -15.09
CA ILE A 93 4.77 -9.24 -13.77
C ILE A 93 6.21 -8.84 -13.41
N SER A 94 6.39 -8.21 -12.25
CA SER A 94 7.71 -7.96 -11.67
C SER A 94 8.27 -9.27 -11.12
N LEU A 95 9.37 -9.75 -11.70
CA LEU A 95 10.02 -10.99 -11.29
C LEU A 95 11.54 -10.84 -11.27
N ASP A 96 12.20 -11.55 -10.38
CA ASP A 96 13.66 -11.68 -10.35
C ASP A 96 14.08 -13.15 -10.23
N VAL A 97 15.28 -13.46 -10.74
CA VAL A 97 15.87 -14.80 -10.72
C VAL A 97 17.28 -14.71 -10.20
N TYR A 98 17.55 -15.40 -9.11
CA TYR A 98 18.89 -15.46 -8.52
C TYR A 98 19.21 -16.85 -8.00
N TYR A 99 20.50 -17.07 -7.75
CA TYR A 99 21.03 -18.35 -7.29
C TYR A 99 21.79 -18.16 -5.99
N LEU A 100 21.66 -19.14 -5.11
CA LEU A 100 22.36 -19.19 -3.84
C LEU A 100 23.00 -20.56 -3.62
N ASN A 101 23.98 -20.62 -2.73
CA ASN A 101 24.56 -21.88 -2.28
C ASN A 101 23.93 -22.26 -0.93
N TYR A 102 23.42 -23.49 -0.84
CA TYR A 102 22.86 -24.07 0.37
C TYR A 102 23.27 -25.55 0.41
N GLN A 103 23.90 -25.98 1.51
CA GLN A 103 24.44 -27.35 1.66
C GLN A 103 25.31 -27.80 0.47
N ASP A 104 26.23 -26.94 0.01
CA ASP A 104 27.10 -27.16 -1.17
C ASP A 104 26.37 -27.36 -2.51
N LYS A 105 25.04 -27.20 -2.52
CA LYS A 105 24.19 -27.27 -3.71
C LYS A 105 23.82 -25.88 -4.19
N ASN A 106 23.68 -25.73 -5.52
CA ASN A 106 23.22 -24.50 -6.12
C ASN A 106 21.68 -24.51 -6.18
N ILE A 107 21.04 -23.53 -5.55
CA ILE A 107 19.58 -23.40 -5.50
C ILE A 107 19.19 -22.19 -6.33
N GLY A 108 18.19 -22.35 -7.20
CA GLY A 108 17.63 -21.26 -7.99
C GLY A 108 16.37 -20.73 -7.33
N VAL A 109 16.17 -19.42 -7.36
CA VAL A 109 15.00 -18.75 -6.79
C VAL A 109 14.39 -17.88 -7.86
N ILE A 110 13.10 -18.06 -8.10
CA ILE A 110 12.28 -17.09 -8.83
C ILE A 110 11.45 -16.35 -7.79
N GLU A 111 11.66 -15.05 -7.67
CA GLU A 111 10.92 -14.18 -6.78
C GLU A 111 9.94 -13.33 -7.59
N ILE A 112 8.64 -13.44 -7.27
CA ILE A 112 7.55 -12.75 -7.94
C ILE A 112 7.05 -11.66 -6.99
N GLN A 113 7.03 -10.42 -7.46
CA GLN A 113 6.77 -9.22 -6.65
C GLN A 113 5.67 -8.36 -7.28
N ASN A 114 5.13 -7.44 -6.48
CA ASN A 114 4.21 -6.38 -6.94
C ASN A 114 3.02 -6.89 -7.76
N THR A 115 2.42 -8.00 -7.33
CA THR A 115 1.33 -8.69 -8.06
C THR A 115 -0.04 -8.07 -7.77
N VAL A 116 -0.16 -6.75 -7.90
CA VAL A 116 -1.35 -5.97 -7.52
C VAL A 116 -2.33 -5.77 -8.67
N ASP A 117 -1.90 -5.96 -9.90
CA ASP A 117 -2.71 -5.73 -11.11
C ASP A 117 -3.41 -7.01 -11.59
N ARG A 118 -3.95 -7.79 -10.63
CA ARG A 118 -4.72 -9.00 -10.93
C ARG A 118 -6.00 -8.63 -11.71
N PRO A 119 -6.50 -9.48 -12.64
CA PRO A 119 -5.96 -10.79 -13.02
C PRO A 119 -4.77 -10.73 -13.99
N TYR A 120 -3.80 -11.62 -13.76
CA TYR A 120 -2.75 -11.97 -14.72
C TYR A 120 -3.21 -13.13 -15.61
N MET A 121 -3.10 -12.98 -16.92
CA MET A 121 -3.59 -13.95 -17.91
C MET A 121 -2.68 -14.08 -19.12
N ILE A 122 -2.86 -15.15 -19.90
CA ILE A 122 -2.10 -15.38 -21.11
C ILE A 122 -2.49 -14.37 -22.19
N LYS A 123 -1.52 -13.53 -22.59
CA LYS A 123 -1.66 -12.44 -23.56
C LYS A 123 -1.84 -12.91 -25.00
N LYS A 124 -1.27 -14.07 -25.34
CA LYS A 124 -1.34 -14.67 -26.68
C LYS A 124 -1.15 -16.17 -26.61
N LYS A 125 -1.66 -16.89 -27.60
CA LYS A 125 -1.52 -18.34 -27.65
C LYS A 125 -0.04 -18.78 -27.56
N ASN A 126 0.27 -19.66 -26.62
CA ASN A 126 1.59 -20.26 -26.43
C ASN A 126 1.45 -21.77 -26.18
N GLY A 127 1.74 -22.57 -27.21
CA GLY A 127 1.57 -24.02 -27.16
C GLY A 127 0.14 -24.41 -26.76
N PRO A 128 -0.07 -25.10 -25.62
CA PRO A 128 -1.40 -25.50 -25.16
C PRO A 128 -2.17 -24.38 -24.44
N LEU A 129 -1.55 -23.22 -24.20
CA LEU A 129 -2.17 -22.10 -23.50
C LEU A 129 -2.84 -21.18 -24.51
N ASN A 130 -4.16 -21.02 -24.41
CA ASN A 130 -4.91 -20.08 -25.24
C ASN A 130 -4.85 -18.66 -24.65
N GLU A 131 -5.08 -17.67 -25.50
CA GLU A 131 -5.28 -16.28 -25.08
C GLU A 131 -6.41 -16.16 -24.05
N GLY A 132 -6.23 -15.31 -23.04
CA GLY A 132 -7.14 -15.14 -21.91
C GLY A 132 -7.11 -16.28 -20.89
N PHE A 133 -6.29 -17.32 -21.08
CA PHE A 133 -6.17 -18.40 -20.09
C PHE A 133 -5.60 -17.86 -18.79
N CYS A 134 -6.31 -18.10 -17.68
CA CYS A 134 -6.00 -17.56 -16.36
C CYS A 134 -6.04 -18.67 -15.31
N LEU A 135 -4.96 -18.77 -14.53
CA LEU A 135 -4.88 -19.68 -13.39
C LEU A 135 -4.78 -18.90 -12.08
N VAL A 136 -5.32 -19.48 -11.03
CA VAL A 136 -5.21 -18.99 -9.65
C VAL A 136 -4.66 -20.12 -8.77
N ARG A 137 -3.72 -19.78 -7.89
CA ARG A 137 -3.18 -20.68 -6.87
C ARG A 137 -4.02 -20.62 -5.59
N ARG A 138 -4.28 -21.79 -5.00
CA ARG A 138 -5.04 -22.01 -3.76
C ARG A 138 -4.30 -23.06 -2.92
N GLY A 139 -3.66 -22.65 -1.84
CA GLY A 139 -2.66 -23.48 -1.17
C GLY A 139 -1.56 -23.95 -2.15
N SER A 140 -1.26 -25.26 -2.14
CA SER A 140 -0.27 -25.87 -3.05
C SER A 140 -0.82 -26.21 -4.45
N GLN A 141 -2.12 -25.99 -4.70
CA GLN A 141 -2.77 -26.35 -5.95
C GLN A 141 -3.04 -25.13 -6.84
N GLN A 142 -3.14 -25.37 -8.14
CA GLN A 142 -3.56 -24.36 -9.11
C GLN A 142 -4.82 -24.83 -9.86
N SER A 143 -5.63 -23.87 -10.29
CA SER A 143 -6.87 -24.16 -11.03
C SER A 143 -7.25 -23.00 -11.94
N VAL A 144 -8.09 -23.28 -12.93
CA VAL A 144 -8.61 -22.26 -13.85
C VAL A 144 -9.47 -21.27 -13.07
N ALA A 145 -9.21 -19.99 -13.29
CA ALA A 145 -9.97 -18.90 -12.67
C ALA A 145 -11.45 -19.01 -13.06
N LYS A 146 -12.33 -18.90 -12.06
CA LYS A 146 -13.78 -18.88 -12.22
C LYS A 146 -14.29 -17.45 -12.08
N ARG A 147 -15.56 -17.22 -12.44
CA ARG A 147 -16.22 -15.89 -12.29
C ARG A 147 -15.97 -15.24 -10.92
N SER A 148 -16.08 -16.01 -9.83
CA SER A 148 -15.85 -15.51 -8.47
C SER A 148 -14.41 -15.01 -8.23
N ASP A 149 -13.43 -15.57 -8.93
CA ASP A 149 -12.04 -15.10 -8.86
C ASP A 149 -11.89 -13.75 -9.53
N PHE A 150 -12.52 -13.58 -10.70
CA PHE A 150 -12.56 -12.29 -11.40
C PHE A 150 -13.27 -11.22 -10.57
N ASP A 151 -14.43 -11.54 -9.99
CA ASP A 151 -15.15 -10.62 -9.09
C ASP A 151 -14.23 -10.14 -7.95
N ARG A 152 -13.46 -11.06 -7.35
CA ARG A 152 -12.47 -10.73 -6.30
C ARG A 152 -11.32 -9.88 -6.83
N PHE A 153 -10.69 -10.25 -7.95
CA PHE A 153 -9.56 -9.49 -8.50
C PHE A 153 -9.92 -8.03 -8.75
N TYR A 154 -11.13 -7.77 -9.28
CA TYR A 154 -11.58 -6.41 -9.53
C TYR A 154 -11.90 -5.63 -8.26
N LEU A 155 -12.37 -6.28 -7.19
CA LEU A 155 -12.55 -5.64 -5.89
C LEU A 155 -11.21 -5.32 -5.22
N GLU A 156 -10.25 -6.25 -5.27
CA GLU A 156 -8.89 -6.06 -4.71
C GLU A 156 -8.10 -4.97 -5.47
N SER A 157 -8.42 -4.75 -6.75
CA SER A 157 -7.81 -3.69 -7.57
C SER A 157 -8.24 -2.26 -7.20
N ASN A 158 -9.10 -2.07 -6.18
CA ASN A 158 -9.48 -0.76 -5.64
C ASN A 158 -8.30 -0.10 -4.91
N ARG A 159 -7.34 0.42 -5.69
CA ARG A 159 -6.16 1.09 -5.17
C ARG A 159 -6.37 2.59 -5.17
N LEU A 160 -6.69 3.14 -3.99
CA LEU A 160 -6.59 4.56 -3.72
C LEU A 160 -5.20 4.89 -3.19
N GLU A 161 -4.46 5.72 -3.92
CA GLU A 161 -3.22 6.31 -3.43
C GLU A 161 -3.52 7.67 -2.79
N ILE A 162 -3.02 7.89 -1.58
CA ILE A 162 -3.23 9.13 -0.83
C ILE A 162 -1.87 9.75 -0.52
N ARG A 163 -1.70 11.03 -0.83
CA ARG A 163 -0.48 11.79 -0.53
C ARG A 163 -0.82 13.06 0.25
N ILE A 164 -0.10 13.29 1.33
CA ILE A 164 -0.04 14.60 2.00
C ILE A 164 0.97 15.44 1.20
N LEU A 165 0.51 16.52 0.59
CA LEU A 165 1.31 17.36 -0.31
C LEU A 165 2.00 18.51 0.40
N ASP A 166 1.42 19.00 1.50
CA ASP A 166 2.01 19.98 2.39
C ASP A 166 2.02 19.42 3.81
N GLU A 167 3.20 19.35 4.41
CA GLU A 167 3.46 18.78 5.74
C GLU A 167 3.07 19.78 6.84
N CYS A 168 2.04 20.60 6.60
CA CYS A 168 1.56 21.63 7.50
C CYS A 168 0.04 21.62 7.59
N LEU A 169 -0.48 21.56 8.82
CA LEU A 169 -1.89 21.72 9.14
C LEU A 169 -2.19 23.19 9.44
N TYR A 170 -3.02 23.84 8.63
CA TYR A 170 -3.33 25.27 8.75
C TYR A 170 -4.70 25.50 9.39
N ALA A 171 -4.72 25.85 10.67
CA ALA A 171 -5.91 26.28 11.39
C ALA A 171 -6.11 27.80 11.26
N THR A 172 -6.59 28.24 10.10
CA THR A 172 -6.85 29.67 9.82
C THR A 172 -8.33 30.03 9.65
N ASN A 173 -9.20 29.02 9.55
CA ASN A 173 -10.64 29.21 9.35
C ASN A 173 -11.43 28.97 10.64
N ASP A 174 -11.32 29.92 11.56
CA ASP A 174 -11.92 29.88 12.90
C ASP A 174 -13.45 29.94 12.89
N ARG A 175 -14.04 30.65 11.91
CA ARG A 175 -15.50 30.74 11.75
C ARG A 175 -16.16 29.39 11.49
N GLU A 176 -15.52 28.56 10.65
CA GLU A 176 -16.03 27.23 10.32
C GLU A 176 -15.46 26.14 11.24
N GLY A 177 -14.50 26.48 12.12
CA GLY A 177 -13.91 25.54 13.06
C GLY A 177 -13.10 24.44 12.37
N VAL A 178 -12.40 24.79 11.29
CA VAL A 178 -11.61 23.83 10.51
C VAL A 178 -10.16 24.28 10.33
N ALA A 179 -9.28 23.29 10.28
CA ALA A 179 -7.96 23.39 9.72
C ALA A 179 -7.94 22.78 8.32
N THR A 180 -6.96 23.18 7.50
CA THR A 180 -6.76 22.63 6.16
C THR A 180 -5.43 21.90 6.03
N LEU A 181 -5.46 20.76 5.32
CA LEU A 181 -4.28 19.99 4.95
C LEU A 181 -4.28 19.79 3.44
N HIS A 182 -3.17 20.08 2.75
CA HIS A 182 -3.10 19.88 1.31
C HIS A 182 -2.85 18.40 0.98
N VAL A 183 -3.76 17.78 0.24
CA VAL A 183 -3.72 16.34 -0.06
C VAL A 183 -4.00 16.06 -1.54
N SER A 184 -3.57 14.88 -1.99
CA SER A 184 -3.95 14.27 -3.26
C SER A 184 -4.53 12.89 -3.01
N PHE A 185 -5.71 12.65 -3.59
CA PHE A 185 -6.37 11.36 -3.66
C PHE A 185 -6.35 10.88 -5.11
N ARG A 186 -5.61 9.82 -5.41
CA ARG A 186 -5.48 9.26 -6.76
C ARG A 186 -6.12 7.89 -6.80
N ASN A 187 -7.25 7.80 -7.50
CA ASN A 187 -7.91 6.52 -7.77
C ASN A 187 -7.21 5.85 -8.95
N LEU A 188 -6.48 4.76 -8.66
CA LEU A 188 -5.80 3.94 -9.65
C LEU A 188 -6.68 2.79 -10.15
N SER A 189 -7.88 2.61 -9.61
CA SER A 189 -8.79 1.54 -10.00
C SER A 189 -9.61 1.91 -11.24
N ASN A 190 -10.32 0.91 -11.78
CA ASN A 190 -11.24 1.07 -12.90
C ASN A 190 -12.68 1.43 -12.44
N ASN A 191 -12.92 1.48 -11.13
CA ASN A 191 -14.22 1.78 -10.53
C ASN A 191 -14.15 3.10 -9.74
N PRO A 192 -15.25 3.83 -9.56
CA PRO A 192 -15.26 4.96 -8.65
C PRO A 192 -15.01 4.48 -7.22
N ILE A 193 -14.24 5.26 -6.46
CA ILE A 193 -14.04 5.04 -5.03
C ILE A 193 -14.73 6.19 -4.31
N THR A 194 -15.67 5.88 -3.42
CA THR A 194 -16.37 6.87 -2.60
C THR A 194 -15.91 6.78 -1.17
N LEU A 195 -15.26 7.83 -0.68
CA LEU A 195 -14.87 7.95 0.72
C LEU A 195 -16.07 8.41 1.55
N LEU A 196 -16.32 7.74 2.68
CA LEU A 196 -17.42 8.03 3.58
C LEU A 196 -17.00 8.73 4.86
N ASP A 197 -15.85 8.36 5.40
CA ASP A 197 -15.37 8.87 6.69
C ASP A 197 -13.84 8.79 6.73
N GLY A 198 -13.26 9.54 7.64
CA GLY A 198 -11.84 9.57 7.87
C GLY A 198 -11.43 10.69 8.80
N GLY A 199 -10.15 10.69 9.14
CA GLY A 199 -9.58 11.71 9.97
C GLY A 199 -8.06 11.69 9.95
N LEU A 200 -7.51 12.82 10.37
CA LEU A 200 -6.10 12.99 10.62
C LEU A 200 -5.82 12.70 12.10
N LEU A 201 -4.95 11.72 12.37
CA LEU A 201 -4.32 11.53 13.67
C LEU A 201 -2.99 12.29 13.67
N VAL A 202 -2.79 13.10 14.70
CA VAL A 202 -1.52 13.78 14.95
C VAL A 202 -0.83 13.08 16.11
N ARG A 203 0.36 12.55 15.85
CA ARG A 203 1.15 11.79 16.81
C ARG A 203 2.45 12.48 17.19
N LYS A 204 2.88 12.25 18.43
CA LYS A 204 4.20 12.61 18.96
C LYS A 204 4.71 11.45 19.80
N GLU A 205 5.94 11.01 19.55
CA GLU A 205 6.57 9.89 20.28
C GLU A 205 5.67 8.63 20.35
N GLY A 206 4.95 8.34 19.26
CA GLY A 206 4.01 7.21 19.14
C GLY A 206 2.61 7.45 19.71
N ASN A 207 2.42 8.46 20.57
CA ASN A 207 1.13 8.77 21.20
C ASN A 207 0.28 9.68 20.31
N VAL A 208 -1.04 9.45 20.28
CA VAL A 208 -2.00 10.34 19.61
C VAL A 208 -2.23 11.58 20.48
N ILE A 209 -1.85 12.75 19.98
CA ILE A 209 -1.98 14.03 20.67
C ILE A 209 -3.30 14.71 20.32
N SER A 210 -3.70 14.64 19.05
CA SER A 210 -4.99 15.14 18.57
C SER A 210 -5.52 14.30 17.42
N GLN A 211 -6.83 14.41 17.20
CA GLN A 211 -7.57 13.75 16.13
C GLN A 211 -8.52 14.76 15.49
N HIS A 212 -8.56 14.76 14.17
CA HIS A 212 -9.34 15.72 13.39
C HIS A 212 -10.17 14.99 12.34
N GLY A 213 -11.50 15.04 12.47
CA GLY A 213 -12.42 14.43 11.50
C GLY A 213 -12.45 15.20 10.18
N MET A 214 -12.70 14.51 9.07
CA MET A 214 -12.84 15.12 7.75
C MET A 214 -14.22 15.75 7.57
N TYR A 215 -14.26 17.01 7.11
CA TYR A 215 -15.51 17.75 6.87
C TYR A 215 -15.69 18.20 5.41
N GLY A 216 -14.75 17.87 4.52
CA GLY A 216 -14.86 18.21 3.10
C GLY A 216 -13.51 18.36 2.40
N LEU A 217 -13.54 18.53 1.08
CA LEU A 217 -12.39 18.87 0.25
C LEU A 217 -12.64 20.20 -0.43
N ASN A 218 -11.73 21.17 -0.28
CA ASN A 218 -11.81 22.56 -0.75
C ASN A 218 -12.94 23.42 -0.16
N LYS A 219 -13.99 22.81 0.38
CA LYS A 219 -15.12 23.47 1.03
C LYS A 219 -15.59 22.64 2.22
N VAL A 220 -16.02 23.31 3.29
CA VAL A 220 -16.67 22.67 4.44
C VAL A 220 -18.08 22.24 4.06
N ILE A 221 -18.37 20.96 4.24
CA ILE A 221 -19.68 20.34 3.99
C ILE A 221 -20.27 19.89 5.34
N GLY A 222 -19.53 19.13 6.13
CA GLY A 222 -19.98 18.59 7.40
C GLY A 222 -19.42 17.20 7.68
N ALA A 223 -19.83 16.61 8.81
CA ALA A 223 -19.40 15.26 9.21
C ALA A 223 -20.02 14.13 8.35
N ASP A 224 -21.04 14.45 7.56
CA ASP A 224 -21.71 13.56 6.59
C ASP A 224 -21.11 13.65 5.17
N PHE A 225 -19.95 14.29 5.05
CA PHE A 225 -19.27 14.48 3.77
C PHE A 225 -18.93 13.14 3.10
N THR A 226 -19.26 13.04 1.82
CA THR A 226 -18.81 11.95 0.96
C THR A 226 -17.95 12.50 -0.18
N LEU A 227 -16.86 11.80 -0.52
CA LEU A 227 -15.96 12.17 -1.63
C LEU A 227 -15.93 11.05 -2.66
N GLU A 228 -16.61 11.24 -3.78
CA GLU A 228 -16.45 10.36 -4.94
C GLU A 228 -15.20 10.74 -5.72
N ILE A 229 -14.34 9.75 -5.96
CA ILE A 229 -13.13 9.86 -6.76
C ILE A 229 -13.32 8.98 -8.00
N PRO A 230 -13.54 9.58 -9.19
CA PRO A 230 -13.79 8.80 -10.41
C PRO A 230 -12.62 7.86 -10.77
N PRO A 231 -12.87 6.80 -11.57
CA PRO A 231 -11.83 5.90 -12.04
C PRO A 231 -10.66 6.63 -12.72
N LYS A 232 -9.43 6.19 -12.46
CA LYS A 232 -8.20 6.72 -13.09
C LYS A 232 -8.06 8.26 -12.98
N ARG A 233 -8.63 8.87 -11.95
CA ARG A 233 -8.54 10.31 -11.68
C ARG A 233 -7.79 10.60 -10.40
N GLU A 234 -7.23 11.81 -10.36
CA GLU A 234 -6.63 12.41 -9.19
C GLU A 234 -7.43 13.64 -8.79
N LEU A 235 -7.82 13.71 -7.51
CA LEU A 235 -8.39 14.89 -6.89
C LEU A 235 -7.37 15.45 -5.90
N ASN A 236 -6.99 16.71 -6.11
CA ASN A 236 -6.12 17.44 -5.19
C ASN A 236 -6.87 18.62 -4.56
N GLY A 237 -6.40 19.04 -3.40
CA GLY A 237 -6.98 20.19 -2.72
C GLY A 237 -6.75 20.23 -1.23
N HIS A 238 -7.45 21.16 -0.59
CA HIS A 238 -7.34 21.39 0.85
C HIS A 238 -8.41 20.58 1.58
N LEU A 239 -7.99 19.51 2.24
CA LEU A 239 -8.84 18.72 3.11
C LEU A 239 -9.22 19.54 4.35
N CYS A 240 -10.51 19.76 4.55
CA CYS A 240 -11.06 20.44 5.70
C CYS A 240 -11.16 19.45 6.87
N LEU A 241 -10.49 19.76 7.97
CA LEU A 241 -10.35 18.92 9.15
C LEU A 241 -10.89 19.66 10.37
N GLY A 242 -11.73 19.03 11.16
CA GLY A 242 -12.27 19.64 12.38
C GLY A 242 -11.16 20.06 13.34
N PHE A 243 -11.16 21.33 13.74
CA PHE A 243 -10.11 21.89 14.58
C PHE A 243 -10.68 22.88 15.58
N SER A 244 -10.16 22.89 16.80
CA SER A 244 -10.64 23.75 17.86
C SER A 244 -9.50 24.37 18.67
N SER A 245 -9.82 25.42 19.42
CA SER A 245 -8.89 26.01 20.38
C SER A 245 -8.34 25.05 21.45
N THR A 246 -9.03 23.92 21.69
CA THR A 246 -8.53 22.88 22.60
C THR A 246 -7.36 22.12 21.97
N ASP A 247 -7.38 21.95 20.66
CA ASP A 247 -6.34 21.24 19.93
C ASP A 247 -5.05 22.05 19.93
N CYS A 248 -5.14 23.38 19.82
CA CYS A 248 -3.99 24.27 20.00
C CYS A 248 -3.26 24.03 21.34
N LEU A 249 -4.00 23.79 22.43
CA LEU A 249 -3.41 23.50 23.74
C LEU A 249 -2.74 22.13 23.80
N LYS A 250 -3.38 21.11 23.22
CA LYS A 250 -2.85 19.74 23.19
C LYS A 250 -1.57 19.66 22.35
N LEU A 251 -1.56 20.41 21.24
CA LEU A 251 -0.46 20.50 20.28
C LEU A 251 0.67 21.43 20.74
N GLY A 252 0.53 22.09 21.91
CA GLY A 252 1.57 22.93 22.48
C GLY A 252 1.89 24.17 21.63
N LEU A 253 0.89 24.78 21.01
CA LEU A 253 1.07 26.03 20.27
C LEU A 253 1.26 27.22 21.23
N ASP A 254 2.07 28.19 20.82
CA ASP A 254 2.31 29.46 21.51
C ASP A 254 1.25 30.54 21.20
N GLU A 255 1.41 31.76 21.74
CA GLU A 255 0.48 32.87 21.46
C GLU A 255 0.47 33.36 20.02
N TYR A 256 1.49 33.02 19.23
CA TYR A 256 1.61 33.29 17.80
C TYR A 256 1.02 32.18 16.93
N GLY A 257 0.66 31.05 17.56
CA GLY A 257 0.02 29.90 16.95
C GLY A 257 0.97 28.99 16.21
N ILE A 258 2.23 28.97 16.64
CA ILE A 258 3.27 28.09 16.12
C ILE A 258 3.83 27.22 17.24
N THR A 259 4.63 26.22 16.87
CA THR A 259 5.38 25.38 17.80
C THR A 259 6.65 24.88 17.11
N ASP A 260 7.72 24.70 17.88
CA ASP A 260 8.95 24.07 17.40
C ASP A 260 8.84 22.54 17.36
N GLU A 261 7.75 22.00 17.89
CA GLU A 261 7.46 20.57 17.92
C GLU A 261 7.17 20.03 16.52
N LYS A 262 7.64 18.81 16.28
CA LYS A 262 7.41 18.05 15.05
C LYS A 262 6.48 16.89 15.31
N PHE A 263 5.58 16.64 14.37
CA PHE A 263 4.55 15.62 14.51
C PHE A 263 4.62 14.61 13.38
N LYS A 264 4.09 13.42 13.66
CA LYS A 264 3.71 12.46 12.64
C LYS A 264 2.23 12.64 12.32
N PHE A 265 1.93 12.85 11.04
CA PHE A 265 0.57 12.85 10.52
C PHE A 265 0.21 11.47 10.00
N GLU A 266 -0.93 10.93 10.43
CA GLU A 266 -1.49 9.68 9.93
C GLU A 266 -2.93 9.97 9.49
N LEU A 267 -3.12 10.16 8.18
CA LEU A 267 -4.41 10.37 7.55
C LEU A 267 -5.03 9.00 7.24
N ILE A 268 -6.20 8.74 7.83
CA ILE A 268 -6.93 7.48 7.67
C ILE A 268 -8.26 7.80 7.01
N VAL A 269 -8.61 7.10 5.94
CA VAL A 269 -9.91 7.22 5.27
C VAL A 269 -10.52 5.85 4.98
N PHE A 270 -11.85 5.81 4.93
CA PHE A 270 -12.63 4.61 4.66
C PHE A 270 -13.54 4.81 3.45
N ASP A 271 -13.63 3.81 2.58
CA ASP A 271 -14.58 3.80 1.47
C ASP A 271 -15.92 3.13 1.81
N THR A 272 -16.86 3.16 0.86
CA THR A 272 -18.18 2.51 0.94
C THR A 272 -18.14 0.99 1.07
N THR A 273 -16.99 0.36 0.84
CA THR A 273 -16.78 -1.08 0.99
C THR A 273 -16.00 -1.43 2.27
N ASN A 274 -15.81 -0.46 3.17
CA ASN A 274 -15.03 -0.57 4.41
C ASN A 274 -13.53 -0.81 4.21
N ASN A 275 -12.97 -0.54 3.01
CA ASN A 275 -11.52 -0.56 2.87
C ASN A 275 -10.91 0.64 3.61
N LYS A 276 -9.83 0.37 4.35
CA LYS A 276 -9.06 1.39 5.07
C LYS A 276 -7.85 1.79 4.25
N TYR A 277 -7.69 3.09 4.00
CA TYR A 277 -6.51 3.66 3.36
C TYR A 277 -5.78 4.58 4.34
N ILE A 278 -4.44 4.55 4.32
CA ILE A 278 -3.59 5.30 5.25
C ILE A 278 -2.54 6.07 4.44
N SER A 279 -2.32 7.33 4.79
CA SER A 279 -1.21 8.16 4.32
C SER A 279 -0.48 8.73 5.52
N GLU A 280 0.85 8.65 5.53
CA GLU A 280 1.66 9.13 6.64
C GLU A 280 2.68 10.16 6.16
N CYS A 281 2.98 11.12 7.03
CA CYS A 281 4.03 12.11 6.85
C CYS A 281 4.72 12.35 8.19
N GLU A 282 6.05 12.41 8.16
CA GLU A 282 6.90 12.68 9.32
C GLU A 282 7.33 14.16 9.33
N GLU A 283 7.83 14.65 10.46
CA GLU A 283 8.32 16.03 10.62
C GLU A 283 7.28 17.14 10.31
N ALA A 284 5.99 16.80 10.38
CA ALA A 284 4.90 17.71 10.08
C ALA A 284 4.74 18.83 11.12
N THR A 285 4.22 19.96 10.66
CA THR A 285 4.06 21.21 11.42
C THR A 285 2.60 21.66 11.48
N ILE A 286 2.30 22.56 12.42
CA ILE A 286 0.93 23.04 12.63
C ILE A 286 1.00 24.55 12.85
N ILE A 287 0.13 25.28 12.16
CA ILE A 287 0.00 26.73 12.28
C ILE A 287 -1.45 27.06 12.56
N ALA A 288 -1.72 27.77 13.65
CA ALA A 288 -3.04 28.29 13.99
C ALA A 288 -3.07 29.81 14.02
N LYS A 289 -4.18 30.42 13.61
CA LYS A 289 -4.39 31.87 13.65
C LYS A 289 -5.79 32.22 14.13
N GLY A 290 -6.03 33.51 14.33
CA GLY A 290 -7.34 34.04 14.66
C GLY A 290 -7.83 33.60 16.03
N ASP A 291 -9.11 33.28 16.12
CA ASP A 291 -9.76 32.95 17.38
C ASP A 291 -9.38 31.55 17.89
N PHE A 292 -8.80 30.66 17.09
CA PHE A 292 -8.30 29.37 17.60
C PHE A 292 -7.33 29.50 18.78
N LEU A 293 -6.62 30.63 18.90
CA LEU A 293 -5.64 30.87 19.96
C LEU A 293 -6.25 31.40 21.26
N TRP A 294 -7.57 31.59 21.36
CA TRP A 294 -8.19 32.25 22.51
C TRP A 294 -7.91 31.55 23.85
N LYS A 295 -7.89 30.20 23.87
CA LYS A 295 -7.58 29.42 25.08
C LYS A 295 -6.10 29.53 25.49
N ILE A 296 -5.19 29.58 24.52
CA ILE A 296 -3.76 29.80 24.78
C ILE A 296 -3.53 31.19 25.39
N ARG A 297 -4.12 32.22 24.78
CA ARG A 297 -4.03 33.60 25.29
C ARG A 297 -4.59 33.74 26.71
N GLN A 298 -5.69 33.04 27.00
CA GLN A 298 -6.25 33.01 28.35
C GLN A 298 -5.28 32.34 29.35
N LYS A 299 -4.67 31.22 28.98
CA LYS A 299 -3.67 30.50 29.80
C LYS A 299 -2.41 31.35 30.05
N ALA A 300 -1.99 32.14 29.07
CA ALA A 300 -0.86 33.08 29.16
C ALA A 300 -1.17 34.39 29.92
N GLY A 301 -2.38 34.56 30.46
CA GLY A 301 -2.75 35.72 31.29
C GLY A 301 -3.25 36.95 30.52
N TYR A 302 -3.56 36.83 29.22
CA TYR A 302 -4.19 37.92 28.46
C TYR A 302 -5.69 38.03 28.81
N SER A 303 -6.04 38.97 29.69
CA SER A 303 -7.44 39.27 30.01
C SER A 303 -8.17 39.94 28.85
N LYS A 304 -9.40 39.48 28.55
CA LYS A 304 -10.35 40.01 27.55
C LYS A 304 -10.60 41.55 27.61
N LYS A 305 -10.15 42.25 28.66
CA LYS A 305 -10.39 43.70 28.86
C LYS A 305 -9.60 44.66 27.95
N LYS A 306 -8.64 44.21 27.13
CA LYS A 306 -7.88 45.10 26.22
C LYS A 306 -8.36 45.15 24.76
N ILE A 307 -9.34 44.34 24.37
CA ILE A 307 -9.72 44.21 22.94
C ILE A 307 -10.77 45.26 22.49
N PHE A 308 -11.58 45.82 23.41
CA PHE A 308 -12.65 46.77 23.04
C PHE A 308 -12.27 48.27 23.04
N LYS A 309 -11.01 48.65 23.29
CA LYS A 309 -10.61 50.08 23.29
C LYS A 309 -9.87 50.57 22.04
N LYS A 310 -9.70 49.74 21.00
CA LYS A 310 -8.96 50.13 19.78
C LYS A 310 -9.82 50.45 18.55
N TYR A 311 -11.16 50.37 18.66
CA TYR A 311 -12.10 50.74 17.57
C TYR A 311 -13.02 51.92 17.92
N GLN A 312 -12.64 52.75 18.89
CA GLN A 312 -13.24 54.08 19.09
C GLN A 312 -12.13 55.10 19.26
N LYS A 313 -11.54 55.52 18.14
CA LYS A 313 -11.03 56.87 17.89
C LYS A 313 -10.83 57.06 16.40
#